data_AF-A0A3C1LDD9-F1
#
_entry.id   AF-A0A3C1LDD9-F1
#
_cell.length_a   1.000
_cell.length_b   1.000
_cell.length_c   1.000
_cell.angle_alpha   90.00
_cell.angle_beta   90.00
_cell.angle_gamma   90.00
#
_symmetry.space_group_name_H-M   'P 1'
#
loop_
_entity.id
_entity.type
_entity.pdbx_description
1 polymer ?
#
loop_
_entity_poly.entity_id
_entity_poly.type
_entity_poly.pdbx_seq_one_letter_code
_entity_poly.pdbx_strand_id
1 'polypeptide(L)'
;MIIANNKLSLLNIQTEQFEHIGMEQGLPSNSITTFQIDHQQRVWIITAQGLCSYDFRNKSFAKYSGKDGVIDPQKFVASTNVAHTSIAFGGSNRLLVFTPAAFANKIQLPDVTVTDFRINNRYYLVDSLLAHPRVALHSDQNSISISFAVLSYQQVDKLRYYYRLKGYDSTWRMANNALLLARYDYLPYGKYTFEVQARSNDGISTTAVTSIPIEVAPPFWKTGWFFSTILFFVTLLLYLIHSLRVKRLLDVEKLRNRVARDLHDDMGSTLSTINILSAMAKAKMQTDPVKTAEFIKKISENSQRMMEAMDDIVWAIKPANDSMEKIVARMREFATSVLEAKDVDIHFEVEEAVLSIRLNMEQRRDIFLVVKEAVNNIAKYASASKVNIDIKLQSGRLCIIVADDGIGFDVASADTGNGLGNMQKRMQGLAGKCLIESSKGNGTILTFLIPLV
;
A
#
# COMPACT_ATOMS: atom_id res chain seq x y z
N MET A 1 53.56 -57.65 17.97
CA MET A 1 53.16 -58.72 17.03
C MET A 1 51.85 -58.31 16.38
N ILE A 2 51.68 -58.51 15.07
CA ILE A 2 50.43 -58.20 14.35
C ILE A 2 49.73 -59.51 14.03
N ILE A 3 48.44 -59.59 14.34
CA ILE A 3 47.59 -60.75 14.07
C ILE A 3 46.39 -60.26 13.27
N ALA A 4 46.19 -60.79 12.07
CA ALA A 4 45.04 -60.48 11.23
C ALA A 4 44.03 -61.64 11.28
N ASN A 5 42.79 -61.33 11.64
CA ASN A 5 41.64 -62.21 11.51
C ASN A 5 40.42 -61.33 11.15
N ASN A 6 39.25 -61.52 11.78
CA ASN A 6 38.10 -60.63 11.66
C ASN A 6 38.36 -59.15 12.06
N LYS A 7 39.53 -58.86 12.66
CA LYS A 7 40.05 -57.52 12.96
C LYS A 7 41.58 -57.55 12.86
N LEU A 8 42.21 -56.38 12.68
CA LEU A 8 43.66 -56.25 12.84
C LEU A 8 43.97 -56.08 14.33
N SER A 9 44.69 -57.03 14.92
CA SER A 9 45.03 -57.02 16.35
C SER A 9 46.52 -56.79 16.54
N LEU A 10 46.87 -55.78 17.33
CA LEU A 10 48.24 -55.44 17.68
C LEU A 10 48.49 -55.93 19.10
N LEU A 11 49.37 -56.91 19.26
CA LEU A 11 49.85 -57.37 20.55
C LEU A 11 51.15 -56.62 20.89
N ASN A 12 51.12 -55.84 21.95
CA ASN A 12 52.34 -55.33 22.56
C ASN A 12 52.99 -56.46 23.36
N ILE A 13 54.14 -56.95 22.90
CA ILE A 13 54.86 -58.09 23.50
C ILE A 13 55.50 -57.78 24.86
N GLN A 14 55.62 -56.49 25.22
CA GLN A 14 56.18 -56.07 26.51
C GLN A 14 55.09 -55.88 27.57
N THR A 15 53.89 -55.47 27.18
CA THR A 15 52.77 -55.19 28.09
C THR A 15 51.65 -56.22 28.03
N GLU A 16 51.74 -57.19 27.12
CA GLU A 16 50.75 -58.23 26.83
C GLU A 16 49.34 -57.71 26.51
N GLN A 17 49.22 -56.43 26.14
CA GLN A 17 47.95 -55.80 25.80
C GLN A 17 47.64 -55.90 24.31
N PHE A 18 46.35 -56.09 23.99
CA PHE A 18 45.82 -56.12 22.64
C PHE A 18 45.11 -54.81 22.28
N GLU A 19 45.48 -54.21 21.15
CA GLU A 19 44.71 -53.16 20.49
C GLU A 19 44.02 -53.76 19.26
N HIS A 20 42.70 -53.64 19.17
CA HIS A 20 41.91 -54.16 18.05
C HIS A 20 41.46 -53.02 17.13
N ILE A 21 41.75 -53.16 15.85
CA ILE A 21 41.40 -52.18 14.82
C ILE A 21 40.48 -52.88 13.81
N GLY A 22 39.20 -52.49 13.81
CA GLY A 22 38.18 -52.98 12.90
C GLY A 22 37.44 -51.84 12.20
N MET A 23 36.28 -52.14 11.61
CA MET A 23 35.48 -51.16 10.85
C MET A 23 35.11 -49.91 11.65
N GLU A 24 34.86 -50.06 12.95
CA GLU A 24 34.56 -48.95 13.86
C GLU A 24 35.72 -47.95 13.99
N GLN A 25 36.95 -48.42 13.79
CA GLN A 25 38.18 -47.62 13.86
C GLN A 25 38.66 -47.18 12.46
N GLY A 26 37.86 -47.39 11.40
CA GLY A 26 38.13 -46.93 10.04
C GLY A 26 38.65 -48.00 9.07
N LEU A 27 38.78 -49.26 9.48
CA LEU A 27 39.15 -50.34 8.56
C LEU A 27 38.04 -50.53 7.51
N PRO A 28 38.33 -50.59 6.19
CA PRO A 28 37.27 -50.67 5.17
C PRO A 28 36.39 -51.92 5.25
N SER A 29 36.94 -53.04 5.75
CA SER A 29 36.19 -54.29 5.97
C SER A 29 36.92 -55.16 6.98
N ASN A 30 36.16 -55.79 7.88
CA ASN A 30 36.66 -56.75 8.87
C ASN A 30 37.13 -58.08 8.24
N SER A 31 36.83 -58.32 6.96
CA SER A 31 37.23 -59.55 6.27
C SER A 31 38.65 -59.39 5.70
N ILE A 32 39.67 -59.58 6.54
CA ILE A 32 41.08 -59.51 6.15
C ILE A 32 41.51 -60.86 5.58
N THR A 33 42.07 -60.86 4.36
CA THR A 33 42.55 -62.08 3.70
C THR A 33 44.04 -62.29 3.92
N THR A 34 44.83 -61.23 3.78
CA THR A 34 46.29 -61.26 3.98
C THR A 34 46.81 -59.84 4.24
N PHE A 35 48.01 -59.71 4.79
CA PHE A 35 48.63 -58.41 5.06
C PHE A 35 50.15 -58.48 4.95
N GLN A 36 50.77 -57.35 4.64
CA GLN A 36 52.22 -57.20 4.54
C GLN A 36 52.67 -55.86 5.14
N ILE A 37 53.80 -55.86 5.83
CA ILE A 37 54.40 -54.63 6.38
C ILE A 37 55.47 -54.13 5.40
N ASP A 38 55.43 -52.85 5.05
CA ASP A 38 56.47 -52.21 4.24
C ASP A 38 57.69 -51.78 5.05
N HIS A 39 58.76 -51.37 4.37
CA HIS A 39 59.99 -50.87 5.01
C HIS A 39 59.80 -49.59 5.83
N GLN A 40 58.69 -48.86 5.63
CA GLN A 40 58.35 -47.64 6.37
C GLN A 40 57.43 -47.92 7.57
N GLN A 41 57.21 -49.21 7.91
CA GLN A 41 56.34 -49.69 8.97
C GLN A 41 54.84 -49.42 8.74
N ARG A 42 54.40 -49.23 7.49
CA ARG A 42 52.97 -49.20 7.15
C ARG A 42 52.48 -50.62 6.85
N VAL A 43 51.26 -50.93 7.28
CA VAL A 43 50.64 -52.24 7.04
C VAL A 43 49.74 -52.15 5.82
N TRP A 44 50.00 -52.96 4.82
CA TRP A 44 49.17 -53.13 3.64
C TRP A 44 48.30 -54.36 3.82
N ILE A 45 46.99 -54.18 3.73
CA ILE A 45 45.99 -55.18 4.12
C ILE A 45 45.06 -55.40 2.93
N ILE A 46 44.91 -56.66 2.52
CA ILE A 46 43.88 -57.07 1.58
C ILE A 46 42.62 -57.39 2.36
N THR A 47 41.53 -56.71 2.01
CA THR A 47 40.21 -56.93 2.57
C THR A 47 39.21 -57.31 1.49
N ALA A 48 38.03 -57.79 1.87
CA ALA A 48 36.95 -58.08 0.92
C ALA A 48 36.53 -56.86 0.06
N GLN A 49 36.84 -55.63 0.48
CA GLN A 49 36.49 -54.39 -0.23
C GLN A 49 37.65 -53.72 -0.98
N GLY A 50 38.84 -54.33 -1.00
CA GLY A 50 40.02 -53.77 -1.67
C GLY A 50 41.28 -53.85 -0.82
N LEU A 51 42.32 -53.16 -1.30
CA LEU A 51 43.58 -52.97 -0.57
C LEU A 51 43.46 -51.73 0.31
N CYS A 52 43.97 -51.78 1.53
CA CYS A 52 44.14 -50.59 2.35
C CYS A 52 45.50 -50.55 3.03
N SER A 53 46.08 -49.36 3.14
CA SER A 53 47.26 -49.14 3.96
C SER A 53 46.88 -48.53 5.30
N TYR A 54 47.50 -48.99 6.38
CA TYR A 54 47.38 -48.44 7.72
C TYR A 54 48.71 -47.83 8.17
N ASP A 55 48.68 -46.55 8.55
CA ASP A 55 49.81 -45.85 9.14
C ASP A 55 49.63 -45.74 10.67
N PHE A 56 50.51 -46.40 11.42
CA PHE A 56 50.48 -46.38 12.89
C PHE A 56 50.73 -44.99 13.49
N ARG A 57 51.45 -44.10 12.80
CA ARG A 57 51.82 -42.78 13.34
C ARG A 57 50.62 -41.84 13.35
N ASN A 58 49.86 -41.86 12.26
CA ASN A 58 48.71 -40.99 12.04
C ASN A 58 47.37 -41.66 12.35
N LYS A 59 47.38 -42.97 12.68
CA LYS A 59 46.19 -43.81 12.88
C LYS A 59 45.18 -43.65 11.75
N SER A 60 45.67 -43.61 10.50
CA SER A 60 44.84 -43.36 9.31
C SER A 60 44.90 -44.53 8.33
N PHE A 61 43.78 -44.73 7.63
CA PHE A 61 43.62 -45.71 6.56
C PHE A 61 43.55 -45.01 5.21
N ALA A 62 44.29 -45.51 4.22
CA ALA A 62 44.08 -45.16 2.82
C ALA A 62 43.51 -46.37 2.07
N LYS A 63 42.43 -46.17 1.31
CA LYS A 63 41.71 -47.23 0.58
C LYS A 63 42.00 -47.18 -0.92
N TYR A 64 42.27 -48.35 -1.48
CA TYR A 64 42.50 -48.59 -2.89
C TYR A 64 41.52 -49.67 -3.40
N SER A 65 40.78 -49.32 -4.44
CA SER A 65 39.66 -50.09 -5.01
C SER A 65 39.98 -50.58 -6.41
N GLY A 66 38.99 -51.19 -7.09
CA GLY A 66 39.11 -51.56 -8.51
C GLY A 66 39.46 -50.39 -9.43
N LYS A 67 39.02 -49.16 -9.10
CA LYS A 67 39.39 -47.94 -9.85
C LYS A 67 40.88 -47.60 -9.73
N ASP A 68 41.50 -48.03 -8.63
CA ASP A 68 42.94 -47.86 -8.37
C ASP A 68 43.75 -49.07 -8.90
N GLY A 69 43.11 -50.01 -9.63
CA GLY A 69 43.74 -51.18 -10.23
C GLY A 69 43.66 -52.48 -9.40
N VAL A 70 43.01 -52.45 -8.23
CA VAL A 70 42.89 -53.62 -7.34
C VAL A 70 41.62 -54.42 -7.67
N ILE A 71 41.76 -55.44 -8.52
CA ILE A 71 40.63 -56.24 -9.05
C ILE A 71 40.52 -57.58 -8.31
N ASP A 72 39.30 -57.94 -7.89
CA ASP A 72 38.97 -59.15 -7.10
C ASP A 72 39.90 -59.35 -5.89
N PRO A 73 39.90 -58.41 -4.91
CA PRO A 73 40.85 -58.45 -3.78
C PRO A 73 40.79 -59.76 -2.98
N GLN A 74 39.62 -60.41 -2.92
CA GLN A 74 39.42 -61.69 -2.22
C GLN A 74 40.25 -62.85 -2.78
N LYS A 75 40.78 -62.73 -4.00
CA LYS A 75 41.61 -63.78 -4.62
C LYS A 75 43.07 -63.77 -4.14
N PHE A 76 43.53 -62.68 -3.52
CA PHE A 76 44.88 -62.58 -2.98
C PHE A 76 44.94 -63.20 -1.59
N VAL A 77 45.68 -64.30 -1.45
CA VAL A 77 45.78 -65.09 -0.21
C VAL A 77 47.18 -65.10 0.38
N ALA A 78 48.18 -64.70 -0.39
CA ALA A 78 49.57 -64.64 0.03
C ALA A 78 50.13 -63.23 -0.19
N SER A 79 51.12 -62.87 0.61
CA SER A 79 51.86 -61.63 0.47
C SER A 79 53.35 -61.87 0.68
N THR A 80 54.17 -61.05 0.03
CA THR A 80 55.62 -61.07 0.25
C THR A 80 56.23 -59.72 -0.12
N ASN A 81 57.39 -59.42 0.44
CA ASN A 81 58.21 -58.30 -0.03
C ASN A 81 58.99 -58.75 -1.27
N VAL A 82 58.90 -57.97 -2.34
CA VAL A 82 59.64 -58.20 -3.59
C VAL A 82 60.71 -57.13 -3.72
N ALA A 83 61.96 -57.54 -3.68
CA ALA A 83 63.11 -56.65 -3.54
C ALA A 83 63.01 -55.74 -2.30
N HIS A 84 63.92 -54.76 -2.18
CA HIS A 84 63.96 -53.83 -1.03
C HIS A 84 62.91 -52.70 -1.09
N THR A 85 62.05 -52.66 -2.11
CA THR A 85 61.19 -51.49 -2.36
C THR A 85 59.74 -51.81 -2.72
N SER A 86 59.41 -53.06 -3.08
CA SER A 86 58.08 -53.42 -3.56
C SER A 86 57.41 -54.49 -2.70
N ILE A 87 56.08 -54.52 -2.75
CA ILE A 87 55.26 -55.55 -2.12
C ILE A 87 54.51 -56.28 -3.23
N ALA A 88 54.39 -57.60 -3.08
CA ALA A 88 53.53 -58.41 -3.92
C ALA A 88 52.45 -59.11 -3.09
N PHE A 89 51.23 -59.10 -3.63
CA PHE A 89 50.13 -59.93 -3.18
C PHE A 89 49.82 -60.97 -4.26
N GLY A 90 49.88 -62.24 -3.88
CA GLY A 90 49.70 -63.39 -4.75
C GLY A 90 48.39 -64.11 -4.48
N GLY A 91 47.77 -64.62 -5.54
CA GLY A 91 46.47 -65.26 -5.49
C GLY A 91 46.24 -66.28 -6.60
N SER A 92 45.06 -66.88 -6.64
CA SER A 92 44.68 -67.82 -7.70
C SER A 92 44.62 -67.10 -9.06
N ASN A 93 45.66 -67.28 -9.88
CA ASN A 93 45.85 -66.67 -11.21
C ASN A 93 45.96 -65.12 -11.22
N ARG A 94 46.46 -64.52 -10.12
CA ARG A 94 46.70 -63.07 -10.05
C ARG A 94 47.93 -62.73 -9.21
N LEU A 95 48.63 -61.69 -9.64
CA LEU A 95 49.74 -61.07 -8.93
C LEU A 95 49.55 -59.55 -8.95
N LEU A 96 49.51 -58.94 -7.77
CA LEU A 96 49.50 -57.51 -7.59
C LEU A 96 50.86 -57.09 -7.05
N VAL A 97 51.63 -56.30 -7.80
CA VAL A 97 52.94 -55.78 -7.37
C VAL A 97 52.90 -54.27 -7.40
N PHE A 98 53.36 -53.63 -6.33
CA PHE A 98 53.47 -52.18 -6.27
C PHE A 98 54.57 -51.71 -5.31
N THR A 99 54.98 -50.46 -5.47
CA THR A 99 56.00 -49.80 -4.64
C THR A 99 55.30 -48.88 -3.63
N PRO A 100 55.27 -49.19 -2.32
CA PRO A 100 54.60 -48.36 -1.30
C PRO A 100 55.05 -46.89 -1.27
N ALA A 101 56.31 -46.61 -1.62
CA ALA A 101 56.86 -45.26 -1.68
C ALA A 101 56.20 -44.39 -2.76
N ALA A 102 55.71 -44.98 -3.87
CA ALA A 102 55.02 -44.23 -4.92
C ALA A 102 53.70 -43.61 -4.44
N PHE A 103 53.09 -44.19 -3.41
CA PHE A 103 51.86 -43.70 -2.80
C PHE A 103 52.09 -42.67 -1.67
N ALA A 104 53.35 -42.34 -1.35
CA ALA A 104 53.69 -41.35 -0.31
C ALA A 104 53.64 -39.89 -0.81
N ASN A 105 53.41 -39.66 -2.11
CA ASN A 105 53.32 -38.31 -2.64
C ASN A 105 52.02 -37.63 -2.21
N LYS A 106 52.14 -36.48 -1.52
CA LYS A 106 51.02 -35.58 -1.24
C LYS A 106 50.43 -35.12 -2.57
N ILE A 107 49.26 -35.61 -2.91
CA ILE A 107 48.48 -35.06 -4.02
C ILE A 107 48.13 -33.63 -3.65
N GLN A 108 48.68 -32.66 -4.38
CA GLN A 108 48.19 -31.29 -4.34
C GLN A 108 46.85 -31.28 -5.07
N LEU A 109 45.79 -30.97 -4.34
CA LEU A 109 44.47 -30.76 -4.92
C LEU A 109 44.51 -29.47 -5.73
N PRO A 110 44.19 -29.51 -7.03
CA PRO A 110 44.00 -28.28 -7.81
C PRO A 110 42.89 -27.42 -7.19
N ASP A 111 42.97 -26.12 -7.42
CA ASP A 111 41.95 -25.19 -6.96
C ASP A 111 40.60 -25.48 -7.62
N VAL A 112 39.53 -25.26 -6.86
CA VAL A 112 38.16 -25.46 -7.37
C VAL A 112 37.88 -24.42 -8.43
N THR A 113 37.53 -24.83 -9.64
CA THR A 113 37.21 -23.91 -10.73
C THR A 113 35.68 -23.79 -10.85
N VAL A 114 35.20 -22.57 -11.10
CA VAL A 114 33.79 -22.35 -11.43
C VAL A 114 33.58 -22.70 -12.88
N THR A 115 32.68 -23.64 -13.14
CA THR A 115 32.46 -24.22 -14.47
C THR A 115 31.27 -23.60 -15.20
N ASP A 116 30.28 -23.11 -14.45
CA ASP A 116 29.07 -22.52 -15.02
C ASP A 116 28.49 -21.48 -14.05
N PHE A 117 27.89 -20.41 -14.59
CA PHE A 117 27.24 -19.36 -13.83
C PHE A 117 25.90 -19.00 -14.47
N ARG A 118 24.83 -19.03 -13.67
CA ARG A 118 23.48 -18.70 -14.12
C ARG A 118 22.90 -17.56 -13.31
N ILE A 119 22.24 -16.64 -14.01
CA ILE A 119 21.45 -15.56 -13.43
C ILE A 119 20.03 -15.74 -13.92
N ASN A 120 19.07 -15.85 -13.01
CA ASN A 120 17.66 -16.12 -13.29
C ASN A 120 17.47 -17.30 -14.28
N ASN A 121 18.22 -18.37 -14.05
CA ASN A 121 18.23 -19.60 -14.87
C ASN A 121 18.71 -19.42 -16.33
N ARG A 122 19.34 -18.29 -16.66
CA ARG A 122 20.03 -18.04 -17.94
C ARG A 122 21.54 -18.19 -17.76
N TYR A 123 22.20 -18.89 -18.69
CA TYR A 123 23.63 -19.15 -18.68
C TYR A 123 24.45 -17.90 -19.05
N TYR A 124 25.57 -17.71 -18.35
CA TYR A 124 26.56 -16.67 -18.61
C TYR A 124 27.96 -17.27 -18.67
N LEU A 125 28.79 -16.74 -19.57
CA LEU A 125 30.18 -17.17 -19.70
C LEU A 125 30.98 -16.73 -18.48
N VAL A 126 31.54 -17.70 -17.77
CA VAL A 126 32.32 -17.47 -16.54
C VAL A 126 33.52 -16.57 -16.81
N ASP A 127 34.21 -16.75 -17.95
CA ASP A 127 35.37 -15.94 -18.31
C ASP A 127 35.04 -14.44 -18.43
N SER A 128 33.88 -14.11 -19.00
CA SER A 128 33.42 -12.72 -19.12
C SER A 128 33.05 -12.12 -17.76
N LEU A 129 32.53 -12.93 -16.84
CA LEU A 129 32.19 -12.52 -15.47
C LEU A 129 33.45 -12.31 -14.62
N LEU A 130 34.43 -13.21 -14.73
CA LEU A 130 35.70 -13.14 -14.00
C LEU A 130 36.67 -12.10 -14.57
N ALA A 131 36.49 -11.66 -15.83
CA ALA A 131 37.24 -10.55 -16.40
C ALA A 131 37.00 -9.22 -15.66
N HIS A 132 35.90 -9.12 -14.92
CA HIS A 132 35.57 -7.97 -14.09
C HIS A 132 35.91 -8.24 -12.62
N PRO A 133 36.29 -7.22 -11.84
CA PRO A 133 36.63 -7.39 -10.42
C PRO A 133 35.43 -7.82 -9.55
N ARG A 134 34.21 -7.70 -10.07
CA ARG A 134 32.96 -8.10 -9.42
C ARG A 134 31.88 -8.43 -10.43
N VAL A 135 30.99 -9.34 -10.07
CA VAL A 135 29.75 -9.62 -10.80
C VAL A 135 28.68 -8.64 -10.32
N ALA A 136 28.36 -7.64 -11.14
CA ALA A 136 27.31 -6.66 -10.85
C ALA A 136 25.96 -7.17 -11.37
N LEU A 137 25.00 -7.32 -10.47
CA LEU A 137 23.64 -7.78 -10.71
C LEU A 137 22.66 -6.62 -10.57
N HIS A 138 21.72 -6.53 -11.51
CA HIS A 138 20.58 -5.62 -11.40
C HIS A 138 19.59 -6.10 -10.33
N SER A 139 18.69 -5.23 -9.89
CA SER A 139 17.75 -5.57 -8.80
C SER A 139 16.76 -6.69 -9.16
N ASP A 140 16.54 -6.95 -10.44
CA ASP A 140 15.73 -8.05 -10.99
C ASP A 140 16.52 -9.35 -11.15
N GLN A 141 17.85 -9.30 -11.09
CA GLN A 141 18.78 -10.42 -11.24
C GLN A 141 19.15 -11.04 -9.88
N ASN A 142 18.15 -11.36 -9.07
CA ASN A 142 18.33 -11.77 -7.68
C ASN A 142 18.45 -13.29 -7.47
N SER A 143 18.42 -14.11 -8.53
CA SER A 143 18.57 -15.55 -8.40
C SER A 143 19.81 -16.01 -9.14
N ILE A 144 20.77 -16.59 -8.42
CA ILE A 144 22.03 -17.06 -8.99
C ILE A 144 22.22 -18.55 -8.77
N SER A 145 22.89 -19.20 -9.72
CA SER A 145 23.34 -20.59 -9.57
C SER A 145 24.76 -20.73 -10.09
N ILE A 146 25.64 -21.29 -9.27
CA ILE A 146 27.08 -21.38 -9.54
C ILE A 146 27.46 -22.85 -9.51
N SER A 147 27.93 -23.37 -10.65
CA SER A 147 28.47 -24.72 -10.73
C SER A 147 29.99 -24.68 -10.60
N PHE A 148 30.55 -25.66 -9.93
CA PHE A 148 31.98 -25.69 -9.64
C PHE A 148 32.51 -27.13 -9.65
N ALA A 149 33.77 -27.30 -10.00
CA ALA A 149 34.43 -28.60 -9.99
C ALA A 149 35.95 -28.45 -9.86
N VAL A 150 36.61 -29.45 -9.28
CA VAL A 150 38.06 -29.60 -9.45
C VAL A 150 38.32 -30.23 -10.82
N LEU A 151 39.20 -29.62 -11.62
CA LEU A 151 39.57 -30.10 -12.95
C LEU A 151 40.61 -31.24 -12.84
N SER A 152 40.24 -32.35 -12.17
CA SER A 152 41.09 -33.53 -12.04
C SER A 152 40.27 -34.81 -12.24
N TYR A 153 40.71 -35.65 -13.17
CA TYR A 153 40.04 -36.92 -13.48
C TYR A 153 40.41 -38.05 -12.52
N GLN A 154 41.53 -37.92 -11.80
CA GLN A 154 42.11 -39.06 -11.09
C GLN A 154 41.41 -39.38 -9.76
N GLN A 155 40.60 -38.48 -9.18
CA GLN A 155 40.05 -38.65 -7.83
C GLN A 155 38.70 -37.96 -7.55
N VAL A 156 37.87 -37.69 -8.57
CA VAL A 156 36.59 -36.96 -8.40
C VAL A 156 35.71 -37.54 -7.28
N ASP A 157 35.65 -38.87 -7.18
CA ASP A 157 34.79 -39.58 -6.20
C ASP A 157 35.27 -39.50 -4.75
N LYS A 158 36.51 -39.01 -4.51
CA LYS A 158 37.11 -38.92 -3.17
C LYS A 158 37.07 -37.49 -2.61
N LEU A 159 36.45 -36.54 -3.32
CA LEU A 159 36.35 -35.14 -2.92
C LEU A 159 35.00 -34.80 -2.31
N ARG A 160 35.03 -33.90 -1.32
CA ARG A 160 33.87 -33.24 -0.75
C ARG A 160 34.01 -31.75 -0.97
N TYR A 161 32.97 -31.13 -1.50
CA TYR A 161 32.98 -29.70 -1.79
C TYR A 161 32.25 -28.94 -0.69
N TYR A 162 32.79 -27.79 -0.31
CA TYR A 162 32.18 -26.88 0.64
C TYR A 162 32.11 -25.49 0.02
N TYR A 163 30.94 -24.87 0.12
CA TYR A 163 30.73 -23.52 -0.39
C TYR A 163 29.97 -22.67 0.63
N ARG A 164 30.08 -21.34 0.48
CA ARG A 164 29.26 -20.37 1.19
C ARG A 164 29.18 -19.07 0.41
N LEU A 165 28.14 -18.28 0.65
CA LEU A 165 28.03 -16.91 0.19
C LEU A 165 28.22 -15.96 1.36
N LYS A 166 29.42 -15.42 1.52
CA LYS A 166 29.75 -14.48 2.59
C LYS A 166 28.88 -13.22 2.46
N GLY A 167 28.22 -12.84 3.55
CA GLY A 167 27.19 -11.79 3.58
C GLY A 167 25.75 -12.34 3.53
N TYR A 168 25.57 -13.65 3.25
CA TYR A 168 24.29 -14.35 3.29
C TYR A 168 24.35 -15.59 4.20
N ASP A 169 25.29 -16.50 3.96
CA ASP A 169 25.53 -17.68 4.79
C ASP A 169 26.47 -17.38 5.97
N SER A 170 26.15 -17.91 7.15
CA SER A 170 27.00 -17.81 8.35
C SER A 170 28.04 -18.94 8.46
N THR A 171 27.78 -20.10 7.85
CA THR A 171 28.61 -21.31 7.94
C THR A 171 28.82 -21.95 6.56
N TRP A 172 29.82 -22.81 6.44
CA TRP A 172 30.09 -23.56 5.21
C TRP A 172 29.05 -24.66 4.98
N ARG A 173 28.51 -24.72 3.76
CA ARG A 173 27.57 -25.75 3.32
C ARG A 173 28.31 -26.82 2.54
N MET A 174 28.06 -28.08 2.84
CA MET A 174 28.59 -29.20 2.04
C MET A 174 27.74 -29.37 0.79
N ALA A 175 28.36 -29.44 -0.39
CA ALA A 175 27.66 -29.71 -1.64
C ALA A 175 27.33 -31.20 -1.77
N ASN A 176 26.27 -31.50 -2.52
CA ASN A 176 25.96 -32.88 -2.88
C ASN A 176 26.94 -33.35 -3.97
N ASN A 177 27.62 -34.47 -3.76
CA ASN A 177 28.57 -35.02 -4.74
C ASN A 177 27.91 -35.40 -6.09
N ALA A 178 26.59 -35.62 -6.13
CA ALA A 178 25.86 -35.85 -7.37
C ALA A 178 25.56 -34.56 -8.17
N LEU A 179 25.62 -33.40 -7.53
CA LEU A 179 25.21 -32.13 -8.13
C LEU A 179 26.02 -30.98 -7.53
N LEU A 180 27.14 -30.65 -8.19
CA LEU A 180 28.09 -29.62 -7.77
C LEU A 180 27.60 -28.21 -8.12
N LEU A 181 26.53 -27.78 -7.44
CA LEU A 181 25.81 -26.54 -7.70
C LEU A 181 25.47 -25.83 -6.38
N ALA A 182 25.80 -24.55 -6.30
CA ALA A 182 25.29 -23.65 -5.28
C ALA A 182 24.16 -22.80 -5.88
N ARG A 183 22.97 -22.87 -5.30
CA ARG A 183 21.80 -22.08 -5.72
C ARG A 183 21.37 -21.13 -4.62
N TYR A 184 21.19 -19.87 -4.98
CA TYR A 184 20.64 -18.82 -4.12
C TYR A 184 19.50 -18.13 -4.86
N ASP A 185 18.28 -18.32 -4.37
CA ASP A 185 17.09 -17.66 -4.89
C ASP A 185 16.79 -16.42 -4.03
N TYR A 186 16.34 -15.33 -4.66
CA TYR A 186 15.91 -14.11 -3.99
C TYR A 186 16.97 -13.43 -3.09
N LEU A 187 18.17 -13.24 -3.62
CA LEU A 187 19.22 -12.46 -2.96
C LEU A 187 18.78 -11.01 -2.73
N PRO A 188 18.86 -10.51 -1.48
CA PRO A 188 18.67 -9.09 -1.19
C PRO A 188 19.72 -8.24 -1.90
N TYR A 189 19.46 -6.94 -2.02
CA TYR A 189 20.49 -5.99 -2.49
C TYR A 189 21.62 -5.92 -1.47
N GLY A 190 22.85 -5.87 -1.94
CA GLY A 190 24.01 -5.93 -1.05
C GLY A 190 25.27 -6.42 -1.75
N LYS A 191 26.34 -6.54 -0.96
CA LYS A 191 27.65 -7.03 -1.39
C LYS A 191 27.87 -8.41 -0.79
N TYR A 192 28.20 -9.36 -1.65
CA TYR A 192 28.41 -10.76 -1.31
C TYR A 192 29.73 -11.26 -1.87
N THR A 193 30.24 -12.35 -1.31
CA THR A 193 31.41 -13.05 -1.87
C THR A 193 31.13 -14.53 -1.84
N PHE A 194 31.01 -15.14 -3.02
CA PHE A 194 30.90 -16.58 -3.14
C PHE A 194 32.27 -17.20 -2.88
N GLU A 195 32.34 -18.21 -2.02
CA GLU A 195 33.56 -18.91 -1.66
C GLU A 195 33.34 -20.42 -1.81
N VAL A 196 34.27 -21.12 -2.44
CA VAL A 196 34.24 -22.58 -2.59
C VAL A 196 35.61 -23.21 -2.37
N GLN A 197 35.62 -24.38 -1.73
CA GLN A 197 36.81 -25.18 -1.46
C GLN A 197 36.49 -26.68 -1.59
N ALA A 198 37.50 -27.50 -1.85
CA ALA A 198 37.38 -28.95 -1.88
C ALA A 198 38.26 -29.59 -0.80
N ARG A 199 37.78 -30.69 -0.21
CA ARG A 199 38.51 -31.49 0.77
C ARG A 199 38.51 -32.95 0.34
N SER A 200 39.66 -33.59 0.34
CA SER A 200 39.77 -35.04 0.16
C SER A 200 39.28 -35.77 1.42
N ASN A 201 38.81 -37.01 1.26
CA ASN A 201 38.46 -37.90 2.37
C ASN A 201 39.64 -38.16 3.33
N ASP A 202 40.88 -38.00 2.87
CA ASP A 202 42.10 -38.14 3.69
C ASP A 202 42.38 -36.89 4.58
N GLY A 203 41.42 -35.96 4.67
CA GLY A 203 41.52 -34.72 5.46
C GLY A 203 42.37 -33.62 4.82
N ILE A 204 42.99 -33.89 3.66
CA ILE A 204 43.75 -32.92 2.89
C ILE A 204 42.77 -31.94 2.23
N SER A 205 42.87 -30.65 2.59
CA SER A 205 42.05 -29.58 1.99
C SER A 205 42.81 -28.87 0.88
N THR A 206 42.10 -28.27 -0.09
CA THR A 206 42.70 -27.30 -1.02
C THR A 206 43.30 -26.14 -0.23
N THR A 207 44.47 -25.64 -0.64
CA THR A 207 45.16 -24.53 0.03
C THR A 207 44.55 -23.17 -0.30
N ALA A 208 43.91 -23.02 -1.46
CA ALA A 208 43.20 -21.79 -1.84
C ALA A 208 41.68 -21.98 -1.83
N VAL A 209 40.98 -20.94 -1.39
CA VAL A 209 39.53 -20.79 -1.52
C VAL A 209 39.26 -19.97 -2.77
N THR A 210 38.54 -20.54 -3.73
CA THR A 210 38.13 -19.81 -4.92
C THR A 210 37.02 -18.83 -4.52
N SER A 211 37.19 -17.54 -4.82
CA SER A 211 36.26 -16.49 -4.40
C SER A 211 35.79 -15.62 -5.57
N ILE A 212 34.49 -15.30 -5.59
CA ILE A 212 33.87 -14.43 -6.60
C ILE A 212 33.07 -13.34 -5.89
N PRO A 213 33.47 -12.05 -6.01
CA PRO A 213 32.68 -10.92 -5.51
C PRO A 213 31.40 -10.72 -6.33
N ILE A 214 30.26 -10.59 -5.66
CA ILE A 214 28.93 -10.42 -6.27
C ILE A 214 28.25 -9.21 -5.61
N GLU A 215 27.66 -8.32 -6.40
CA GLU A 215 26.96 -7.14 -5.90
C GLU A 215 25.59 -6.99 -6.54
N VAL A 216 24.54 -6.98 -5.73
CA VAL A 216 23.15 -6.82 -6.17
C VAL A 216 22.71 -5.37 -5.94
N ALA A 217 22.35 -4.67 -7.01
CA ALA A 217 21.93 -3.27 -6.95
C ALA A 217 20.59 -3.09 -6.19
N PRO A 218 20.42 -1.98 -5.44
CA PRO A 218 19.15 -1.69 -4.77
C PRO A 218 18.05 -1.42 -5.81
N PRO A 219 16.82 -1.91 -5.57
CA PRO A 219 15.69 -1.61 -6.46
C PRO A 219 15.32 -0.12 -6.43
N PHE A 220 14.81 0.41 -7.54
CA PHE A 220 14.62 1.86 -7.75
C PHE A 220 13.77 2.54 -6.66
N TRP A 221 12.74 1.87 -6.13
CA TRP A 221 11.88 2.38 -5.04
C TRP A 221 12.56 2.53 -3.67
N LYS A 222 13.79 2.02 -3.50
CA LYS A 222 14.59 2.15 -2.27
C LYS A 222 15.68 3.22 -2.41
N THR A 223 15.69 3.96 -3.51
CA THR A 223 16.66 5.02 -3.76
C THR A 223 16.17 6.36 -3.21
N GLY A 224 17.11 7.24 -2.83
CA GLY A 224 16.77 8.54 -2.22
C GLY A 224 15.90 9.44 -3.10
N TRP A 225 16.13 9.44 -4.42
CA TRP A 225 15.37 10.28 -5.35
C TRP A 225 13.88 9.92 -5.37
N PHE A 226 13.54 8.63 -5.21
CA PHE A 226 12.16 8.16 -5.20
C PHE A 226 11.38 8.75 -4.02
N PHE A 227 11.99 8.80 -2.83
CA PHE A 227 11.40 9.46 -1.67
C PHE A 227 11.21 10.97 -1.88
N SER A 228 12.17 11.64 -2.53
CA SER A 228 12.03 13.06 -2.89
C SER A 228 10.85 13.30 -3.84
N THR A 229 10.64 12.43 -4.83
CA THR A 229 9.49 12.51 -5.75
C THR A 229 8.16 12.31 -5.01
N ILE A 230 8.07 11.34 -4.11
CA ILE A 230 6.86 11.14 -3.28
C ILE A 230 6.57 12.40 -2.45
N LEU A 231 7.59 12.94 -1.77
CA LEU A 231 7.44 14.14 -0.95
C LEU A 231 6.94 15.34 -1.78
N PHE A 232 7.46 15.50 -3.00
CA PHE A 232 7.01 16.53 -3.93
C PHE A 232 5.53 16.40 -4.28
N PHE A 233 5.06 15.20 -4.66
CA PHE A 233 3.66 14.97 -4.99
C PHE A 233 2.72 15.15 -3.79
N VAL A 234 3.13 14.71 -2.60
CA VAL A 234 2.36 14.94 -1.36
C VAL A 234 2.24 16.44 -1.08
N THR A 235 3.33 17.19 -1.21
CA THR A 235 3.34 18.65 -0.99
C THR A 235 2.47 19.36 -2.02
N LEU A 236 2.54 18.96 -3.30
CA LEU A 236 1.71 19.49 -4.37
C LEU A 236 0.21 19.22 -4.12
N LEU A 237 -0.13 18.01 -3.67
CA LEU A 237 -1.51 17.65 -3.35
C LEU A 237 -2.07 18.51 -2.20
N LEU A 238 -1.29 18.68 -1.13
CA LEU A 238 -1.66 19.53 0.00
C LEU A 238 -1.85 20.99 -0.45
N TYR A 239 -0.94 21.49 -1.29
CA TYR A 239 -1.05 22.82 -1.88
C TYR A 239 -2.32 23.00 -2.73
N LEU A 240 -2.65 22.03 -3.57
CA LEU A 240 -3.86 22.06 -4.40
C LEU A 240 -5.14 22.06 -3.55
N ILE A 241 -5.21 21.20 -2.53
CA ILE A 241 -6.34 21.16 -1.59
C ILE A 241 -6.49 22.50 -0.87
N HIS A 242 -5.37 23.06 -0.38
CA HIS A 242 -5.37 24.36 0.28
C HIS A 242 -5.84 25.49 -0.66
N SER A 243 -5.32 25.54 -1.88
CA SER A 243 -5.69 26.54 -2.89
C SER A 243 -7.19 26.48 -3.23
N LEU A 244 -7.73 25.28 -3.43
CA LEU A 244 -9.16 25.07 -3.67
C LEU A 244 -10.02 25.53 -2.49
N ARG A 245 -9.59 25.25 -1.25
CA ARG A 245 -10.28 25.69 -0.04
C ARG A 245 -10.30 27.21 0.08
N VAL A 246 -9.16 27.87 -0.15
CA VAL A 246 -9.05 29.33 -0.10
C VAL A 246 -9.93 29.97 -1.17
N LYS A 247 -9.93 29.44 -2.40
CA LYS A 247 -10.79 29.96 -3.48
C LYS A 247 -12.27 29.91 -3.12
N ARG A 248 -12.74 28.78 -2.57
CA ARG A 248 -14.13 28.65 -2.12
C ARG A 248 -14.50 29.67 -1.03
N LEU A 249 -13.62 29.88 -0.05
CA LEU A 249 -13.85 30.88 1.00
C LEU A 249 -13.95 32.29 0.42
N LEU A 250 -13.07 32.65 -0.52
CA LEU A 250 -13.10 33.95 -1.18
C LEU A 250 -14.37 34.14 -2.04
N ASP A 251 -14.85 33.10 -2.71
CA ASP A 251 -16.05 33.18 -3.54
C ASP A 251 -17.31 33.39 -2.67
N VAL A 252 -17.41 32.72 -1.52
CA VAL A 252 -18.48 32.95 -0.53
C VAL A 252 -18.43 34.38 0.01
N GLU A 253 -17.24 34.88 0.34
CA GLU A 253 -17.06 36.23 0.86
C GLU A 253 -17.42 37.31 -0.18
N LYS A 254 -17.06 37.09 -1.46
CA LYS A 254 -17.47 37.97 -2.56
C LYS A 254 -18.98 38.02 -2.72
N LEU A 255 -19.67 36.87 -2.59
CA LEU A 255 -21.13 36.83 -2.68
C LEU A 255 -21.78 37.64 -1.54
N ARG A 256 -21.29 37.49 -0.31
CA ARG A 256 -21.77 38.28 0.84
C ARG A 256 -21.58 39.77 0.63
N ASN A 257 -20.39 40.18 0.18
CA ASN A 257 -20.09 41.58 -0.10
C ASN A 257 -20.93 42.16 -1.24
N ARG A 258 -21.27 41.35 -2.26
CA ARG A 258 -22.19 41.76 -3.32
C ARG A 258 -23.58 42.03 -2.76
N VAL A 259 -24.15 41.09 -1.99
CA VAL A 259 -25.49 41.27 -1.40
C VAL A 259 -25.53 42.43 -0.41
N ALA A 260 -24.47 42.66 0.37
CA ALA A 260 -24.36 43.83 1.23
C ALA A 260 -24.29 45.16 0.44
N ARG A 261 -23.72 45.14 -0.78
CA ARG A 261 -23.67 46.31 -1.65
C ARG A 261 -25.00 46.59 -2.33
N ASP A 262 -25.65 45.55 -2.89
CA ASP A 262 -26.99 45.67 -3.47
C ASP A 262 -27.98 46.25 -2.45
N LEU A 263 -27.82 45.86 -1.18
CA LEU A 263 -28.56 46.42 -0.05
C LEU A 263 -28.31 47.93 0.15
N HIS A 264 -27.04 48.35 0.18
CA HIS A 264 -26.68 49.74 0.32
C HIS A 264 -27.30 50.61 -0.79
N ASP A 265 -27.34 50.09 -2.03
CA ASP A 265 -27.88 50.80 -3.19
C ASP A 265 -29.43 50.90 -3.12
N ASP A 266 -30.15 49.82 -2.79
CA ASP A 266 -31.61 49.81 -2.64
C ASP A 266 -32.09 50.73 -1.51
N MET A 267 -31.35 50.76 -0.39
CA MET A 267 -31.61 51.69 0.71
C MET A 267 -31.41 53.14 0.27
N GLY A 268 -30.34 53.42 -0.47
CA GLY A 268 -30.03 54.78 -0.94
C GLY A 268 -31.17 55.36 -1.79
N SER A 269 -31.76 54.53 -2.66
CA SER A 269 -32.92 54.90 -3.48
C SER A 269 -34.18 55.19 -2.65
N THR A 270 -34.49 54.31 -1.69
CA THR A 270 -35.68 54.45 -0.84
C THR A 270 -35.57 55.65 0.09
N LEU A 271 -34.39 55.87 0.68
CA LEU A 271 -34.11 57.02 1.54
C LEU A 271 -34.18 58.33 0.76
N SER A 272 -33.71 58.35 -0.49
CA SER A 272 -33.87 59.49 -1.40
C SER A 272 -35.34 59.80 -1.66
N THR A 273 -36.16 58.76 -1.87
CA THR A 273 -37.62 58.91 -2.05
C THR A 273 -38.28 59.48 -0.80
N ILE A 274 -37.92 58.98 0.39
CA ILE A 274 -38.40 59.51 1.68
C ILE A 274 -38.03 60.99 1.83
N ASN A 275 -36.79 61.37 1.47
CA ASN A 275 -36.33 62.74 1.55
C ASN A 275 -37.13 63.68 0.61
N ILE A 276 -37.39 63.24 -0.63
CA ILE A 276 -38.22 63.98 -1.60
C ILE A 276 -39.66 64.13 -1.08
N LEU A 277 -40.29 63.04 -0.64
CA LEU A 277 -41.65 63.06 -0.11
C LEU A 277 -41.75 63.95 1.13
N SER A 278 -40.72 63.95 1.98
CA SER A 278 -40.64 64.81 3.16
C SER A 278 -40.57 66.29 2.79
N ALA A 279 -39.75 66.64 1.79
CA ALA A 279 -39.70 68.00 1.25
C ALA A 279 -41.04 68.43 0.62
N MET A 280 -41.70 67.54 -0.13
CA MET A 280 -43.02 67.80 -0.72
C MET A 280 -44.11 67.97 0.35
N ALA A 281 -44.10 67.15 1.40
CA ALA A 281 -44.99 67.28 2.55
C ALA A 281 -44.80 68.63 3.24
N LYS A 282 -43.55 69.03 3.49
CA LYS A 282 -43.22 70.32 4.11
C LYS A 282 -43.70 71.51 3.27
N ALA A 283 -43.54 71.45 1.95
CA ALA A 283 -43.97 72.51 1.03
C ALA A 283 -45.51 72.62 0.92
N LYS A 284 -46.23 71.50 1.04
CA LYS A 284 -47.69 71.44 0.91
C LYS A 284 -48.44 71.53 2.24
N MET A 285 -47.72 71.55 3.37
CA MET A 285 -48.29 71.46 4.72
C MET A 285 -49.41 72.49 5.01
N GLN A 286 -49.27 73.72 4.52
CA GLN A 286 -50.26 74.79 4.72
C GLN A 286 -51.24 74.97 3.54
N THR A 287 -50.90 74.45 2.35
CA THR A 287 -51.65 74.71 1.11
C THR A 287 -52.52 73.54 0.67
N ASP A 288 -52.17 72.31 1.06
CA ASP A 288 -52.91 71.09 0.72
C ASP A 288 -52.72 70.04 1.85
N PRO A 289 -53.53 70.11 2.91
CA PRO A 289 -53.45 69.17 4.04
C PRO A 289 -53.69 67.71 3.63
N VAL A 290 -54.52 67.47 2.60
CA VAL A 290 -54.85 66.13 2.11
C VAL A 290 -53.64 65.49 1.45
N LYS A 291 -52.96 66.19 0.53
CA LYS A 291 -51.71 65.68 -0.07
C LYS A 291 -50.57 65.56 0.93
N THR A 292 -50.52 66.44 1.92
CA THR A 292 -49.53 66.35 3.00
C THR A 292 -49.70 65.05 3.79
N ALA A 293 -50.94 64.71 4.17
CA ALA A 293 -51.25 63.44 4.81
C ALA A 293 -50.89 62.24 3.93
N GLU A 294 -51.14 62.33 2.61
CA GLU A 294 -50.76 61.29 1.65
C GLU A 294 -49.23 61.09 1.57
N PHE A 295 -48.45 62.17 1.53
CA PHE A 295 -46.98 62.08 1.53
C PHE A 295 -46.44 61.52 2.84
N ILE A 296 -46.98 61.93 3.98
CA ILE A 296 -46.60 61.37 5.30
C ILE A 296 -46.91 59.87 5.35
N LYS A 297 -48.09 59.47 4.85
CA LYS A 297 -48.46 58.04 4.73
C LYS A 297 -47.46 57.28 3.87
N LYS A 298 -47.11 57.80 2.67
CA LYS A 298 -46.11 57.18 1.79
C LYS A 298 -44.72 57.11 2.42
N ILE A 299 -44.30 58.11 3.20
CA ILE A 299 -43.04 58.07 3.96
C ILE A 299 -43.08 56.94 4.98
N SER A 300 -44.15 56.84 5.76
CA SER A 300 -44.31 55.77 6.76
C SER A 300 -44.30 54.38 6.10
N GLU A 301 -45.03 54.21 5.00
CA GLU A 301 -45.06 52.96 4.22
C GLU A 301 -43.69 52.61 3.63
N ASN A 302 -42.95 53.58 3.09
CA ASN A 302 -41.60 53.36 2.56
C ASN A 302 -40.60 53.01 3.65
N SER A 303 -40.62 53.71 4.78
CA SER A 303 -39.74 53.44 5.93
C SER A 303 -40.00 52.05 6.50
N GLN A 304 -41.27 51.67 6.67
CA GLN A 304 -41.65 50.35 7.18
C GLN A 304 -41.19 49.23 6.23
N ARG A 305 -41.46 49.38 4.91
CA ARG A 305 -40.99 48.42 3.91
C ARG A 305 -39.47 48.30 3.87
N MET A 306 -38.75 49.41 4.03
CA MET A 306 -37.28 49.41 4.08
C MET A 306 -36.75 48.67 5.31
N MET A 307 -37.33 48.90 6.49
CA MET A 307 -36.96 48.21 7.73
C MET A 307 -37.21 46.70 7.64
N GLU A 308 -38.32 46.28 7.04
CA GLU A 308 -38.64 44.86 6.83
C GLU A 308 -37.66 44.20 5.85
N ALA A 309 -37.37 44.84 4.71
CA ALA A 309 -36.40 44.34 3.74
C ALA A 309 -34.98 44.27 4.33
N MET A 310 -34.60 45.27 5.14
CA MET A 310 -33.34 45.30 5.90
C MET A 310 -33.21 44.09 6.83
N ASP A 311 -34.22 43.82 7.65
CA ASP A 311 -34.20 42.71 8.59
C ASP A 311 -34.12 41.35 7.87
N ASP A 312 -34.87 41.20 6.78
CA ASP A 312 -34.83 40.00 5.94
C ASP A 312 -33.42 39.73 5.41
N ILE A 313 -32.74 40.76 4.91
CA ILE A 313 -31.40 40.67 4.29
C ILE A 313 -30.30 40.51 5.32
N VAL A 314 -30.29 41.31 6.40
CA VAL A 314 -29.29 41.20 7.47
C VAL A 314 -29.30 39.80 8.08
N TRP A 315 -30.49 39.24 8.29
CA TRP A 315 -30.60 37.87 8.78
C TRP A 315 -30.07 36.85 7.77
N ALA A 316 -30.31 37.02 6.46
CA ALA A 316 -29.82 36.08 5.44
C ALA A 316 -28.29 36.09 5.29
N ILE A 317 -27.64 37.25 5.52
CA ILE A 317 -26.17 37.41 5.43
C ILE A 317 -25.44 36.79 6.63
N LYS A 318 -26.07 36.76 7.82
CA LYS A 318 -25.44 36.26 9.05
C LYS A 318 -25.09 34.77 8.95
N PRO A 319 -23.81 34.36 9.14
CA PRO A 319 -23.38 32.96 9.06
C PRO A 319 -24.10 32.03 10.03
N ALA A 320 -24.48 32.56 11.20
CA ALA A 320 -25.21 31.82 12.23
C ALA A 320 -26.60 31.33 11.78
N ASN A 321 -27.10 31.84 10.64
CA ASN A 321 -28.40 31.52 10.07
C ASN A 321 -28.30 30.63 8.81
N ASP A 322 -27.13 30.06 8.52
CA ASP A 322 -26.88 29.28 7.29
C ASP A 322 -27.56 27.89 7.29
N SER A 323 -28.07 27.40 8.44
CA SER A 323 -28.72 26.07 8.53
C SER A 323 -30.20 26.10 8.15
N MET A 324 -30.70 24.97 7.62
CA MET A 324 -32.13 24.81 7.31
C MET A 324 -33.01 24.96 8.56
N GLU A 325 -32.54 24.46 9.70
CA GLU A 325 -33.20 24.63 11.00
C GLU A 325 -33.50 26.10 11.32
N LYS A 326 -32.56 27.01 11.06
CA LYS A 326 -32.74 28.45 11.32
C LYS A 326 -33.76 29.07 10.38
N ILE A 327 -33.78 28.66 9.12
CA ILE A 327 -34.75 29.12 8.13
C ILE A 327 -36.16 28.67 8.52
N VAL A 328 -36.31 27.38 8.83
CA VAL A 328 -37.58 26.79 9.27
C VAL A 328 -38.08 27.46 10.54
N ALA A 329 -37.21 27.68 11.53
CA ALA A 329 -37.56 28.39 12.76
C ALA A 329 -38.06 29.81 12.47
N ARG A 330 -37.36 30.57 11.62
CA ARG A 330 -37.80 31.93 11.24
C ARG A 330 -39.12 31.92 10.48
N MET A 331 -39.33 30.98 9.56
CA MET A 331 -40.60 30.82 8.85
C MET A 331 -41.75 30.55 9.81
N ARG A 332 -41.54 29.66 10.77
CA ARG A 332 -42.52 29.32 11.80
C ARG A 332 -42.82 30.53 12.67
N GLU A 333 -41.81 31.19 13.23
CA GLU A 333 -41.97 32.41 14.05
C GLU A 333 -42.73 33.51 13.29
N PHE A 334 -42.40 33.73 12.01
CA PHE A 334 -43.11 34.69 11.17
C PHE A 334 -44.57 34.28 10.95
N ALA A 335 -44.82 33.04 10.53
CA ALA A 335 -46.17 32.54 10.28
C ALA A 335 -47.05 32.63 11.53
N THR A 336 -46.52 32.19 12.68
CA THR A 336 -47.17 32.29 13.98
C THR A 336 -47.50 33.74 14.34
N SER A 337 -46.53 34.65 14.28
CA SER A 337 -46.77 36.05 14.66
C SER A 337 -47.82 36.77 13.79
N VAL A 338 -47.91 36.45 12.49
CA VAL A 338 -48.82 37.11 11.55
C VAL A 338 -50.23 36.52 11.59
N LEU A 339 -50.35 35.19 11.69
CA LEU A 339 -51.63 34.49 11.59
C LEU A 339 -52.35 34.37 12.95
N GLU A 340 -51.62 34.27 14.06
CA GLU A 340 -52.24 34.31 15.40
C GLU A 340 -52.88 35.67 15.67
N ALA A 341 -52.29 36.76 15.17
CA ALA A 341 -52.88 38.11 15.24
C ALA A 341 -54.20 38.24 14.45
N LYS A 342 -54.58 37.21 13.70
CA LYS A 342 -55.82 37.11 12.90
C LYS A 342 -56.73 35.96 13.35
N ASP A 343 -56.46 35.33 14.49
CA ASP A 343 -57.19 34.18 15.03
C ASP A 343 -57.25 32.97 14.06
N VAL A 344 -56.17 32.73 13.31
CA VAL A 344 -56.04 31.61 12.37
C VAL A 344 -55.22 30.48 12.99
N ASP A 345 -55.72 29.24 12.96
CA ASP A 345 -54.99 28.06 13.44
C ASP A 345 -53.90 27.62 12.45
N ILE A 346 -52.70 27.28 12.95
CA ILE A 346 -51.51 27.03 12.13
C ILE A 346 -50.95 25.65 12.43
N HIS A 347 -50.98 24.76 11.43
CA HIS A 347 -50.22 23.52 11.44
C HIS A 347 -48.94 23.69 10.64
N PHE A 348 -47.77 23.57 11.28
CA PHE A 348 -46.48 23.72 10.60
C PHE A 348 -45.63 22.47 10.82
N GLU A 349 -45.50 21.67 9.76
CA GLU A 349 -44.83 20.36 9.78
C GLU A 349 -43.62 20.34 8.85
N VAL A 350 -42.51 19.80 9.35
CA VAL A 350 -41.26 19.68 8.59
C VAL A 350 -40.76 18.25 8.68
N GLU A 351 -40.49 17.66 7.52
CA GLU A 351 -39.87 16.34 7.44
C GLU A 351 -38.41 16.38 7.90
N GLU A 352 -38.00 15.42 8.73
CA GLU A 352 -36.65 15.41 9.35
C GLU A 352 -35.52 15.42 8.30
N ALA A 353 -35.73 14.75 7.16
CA ALA A 353 -34.78 14.74 6.04
C ALA A 353 -34.47 16.15 5.50
N VAL A 354 -35.42 17.09 5.59
CA VAL A 354 -35.25 18.47 5.11
C VAL A 354 -34.22 19.23 5.93
N LEU A 355 -34.12 18.97 7.24
CA LEU A 355 -33.22 19.71 8.14
C LEU A 355 -31.75 19.53 7.78
N SER A 356 -31.41 18.42 7.11
CA SER A 356 -30.05 18.11 6.65
C SER A 356 -29.63 18.82 5.35
N ILE A 357 -30.58 19.47 4.65
CA ILE A 357 -30.34 20.12 3.37
C ILE A 357 -29.46 21.37 3.56
N ARG A 358 -28.48 21.55 2.68
CA ARG A 358 -27.66 22.76 2.62
C ARG A 358 -28.10 23.63 1.44
N LEU A 359 -28.56 24.83 1.76
CA LEU A 359 -28.97 25.83 0.79
C LEU A 359 -27.95 26.97 0.76
N ASN A 360 -27.69 27.51 -0.43
CA ASN A 360 -26.88 28.71 -0.58
C ASN A 360 -27.67 29.95 -0.08
N MET A 361 -26.97 31.06 0.18
CA MET A 361 -27.58 32.26 0.75
C MET A 361 -28.76 32.82 -0.07
N GLU A 362 -28.68 32.77 -1.40
CA GLU A 362 -29.75 33.23 -2.30
C GLU A 362 -31.00 32.35 -2.19
N GLN A 363 -30.82 31.03 -2.23
CA GLN A 363 -31.89 30.05 -2.01
C GLN A 363 -32.55 30.27 -0.65
N ARG A 364 -31.77 30.41 0.43
CA ARG A 364 -32.32 30.65 1.79
C ARG A 364 -33.19 31.90 1.84
N ARG A 365 -32.68 33.01 1.28
CA ARG A 365 -33.40 34.30 1.22
C ARG A 365 -34.69 34.16 0.42
N ASP A 366 -34.61 33.66 -0.81
CA ASP A 366 -35.74 33.65 -1.72
C ASP A 366 -36.82 32.65 -1.30
N ILE A 367 -36.45 31.52 -0.69
CA ILE A 367 -37.40 30.58 -0.09
C ILE A 367 -38.14 31.23 1.08
N PHE A 368 -37.42 31.90 1.99
CA PHE A 368 -38.05 32.63 3.09
C PHE A 368 -39.02 33.70 2.59
N LEU A 369 -38.62 34.47 1.57
CA LEU A 369 -39.45 35.54 1.02
C LEU A 369 -40.72 35.03 0.33
N VAL A 370 -40.70 33.88 -0.36
CA VAL A 370 -41.94 33.33 -0.94
C VAL A 370 -42.89 32.78 0.12
N VAL A 371 -42.39 32.15 1.19
CA VAL A 371 -43.23 31.73 2.31
C VAL A 371 -43.80 32.95 3.03
N LYS A 372 -42.99 33.98 3.26
CA LYS A 372 -43.42 35.26 3.85
C LYS A 372 -44.55 35.91 3.04
N GLU A 373 -44.41 35.95 1.72
CA GLU A 373 -45.43 36.50 0.81
C GLU A 373 -46.71 35.65 0.82
N ALA A 374 -46.60 34.32 0.82
CA ALA A 374 -47.74 33.42 0.92
C ALA A 374 -48.54 33.63 2.22
N VAL A 375 -47.86 33.68 3.36
CA VAL A 375 -48.46 33.95 4.68
C VAL A 375 -49.13 35.33 4.71
N ASN A 376 -48.47 36.36 4.17
CA ASN A 376 -49.03 37.71 4.09
C ASN A 376 -50.30 37.76 3.23
N ASN A 377 -50.34 37.01 2.13
CA ASN A 377 -51.52 36.93 1.27
C ASN A 377 -52.69 36.27 2.00
N ILE A 378 -52.42 35.20 2.75
CA ILE A 378 -53.45 34.56 3.59
C ILE A 378 -54.01 35.56 4.61
N ALA A 379 -53.13 36.21 5.36
CA ALA A 379 -53.52 37.14 6.42
C ALA A 379 -54.31 38.36 5.93
N LYS A 380 -54.11 38.77 4.67
CA LYS A 380 -54.78 39.93 4.06
C LYS A 380 -56.06 39.57 3.30
N TYR A 381 -56.11 38.41 2.64
CA TYR A 381 -57.11 38.14 1.61
C TYR A 381 -57.90 36.84 1.81
N ALA A 382 -57.37 35.83 2.51
CA ALA A 382 -57.98 34.51 2.52
C ALA A 382 -59.21 34.42 3.44
N SER A 383 -59.27 35.20 4.52
CA SER A 383 -60.27 35.01 5.60
C SER A 383 -60.37 33.54 6.05
N ALA A 384 -59.22 32.86 6.09
CA ALA A 384 -59.08 31.46 6.46
C ALA A 384 -59.24 31.28 7.97
N SER A 385 -59.68 30.09 8.39
CA SER A 385 -59.69 29.65 9.79
C SER A 385 -58.50 28.75 10.11
N LYS A 386 -57.97 28.05 9.10
CA LYS A 386 -56.86 27.12 9.24
C LYS A 386 -55.85 27.23 8.10
N VAL A 387 -54.57 27.16 8.46
CA VAL A 387 -53.44 27.16 7.53
C VAL A 387 -52.52 25.98 7.83
N ASN A 388 -52.16 25.24 6.79
CA ASN A 388 -51.17 24.17 6.85
C ASN A 388 -49.93 24.57 6.03
N ILE A 389 -48.76 24.50 6.68
CA ILE A 389 -47.46 24.70 6.05
C ILE A 389 -46.65 23.41 6.20
N ASP A 390 -46.44 22.72 5.08
CA ASP A 390 -45.70 21.48 5.01
C ASP A 390 -44.39 21.67 4.25
N ILE A 391 -43.28 21.22 4.82
CA ILE A 391 -41.98 21.22 4.16
C ILE A 391 -41.46 19.79 4.07
N LYS A 392 -41.35 19.26 2.85
CA LYS A 392 -41.08 17.85 2.56
C LYS A 392 -40.03 17.69 1.47
N LEU A 393 -39.35 16.55 1.44
CA LEU A 393 -38.39 16.18 0.40
C LEU A 393 -39.02 15.21 -0.59
N GLN A 394 -39.34 15.67 -1.80
CA GLN A 394 -40.02 14.84 -2.81
C GLN A 394 -39.14 14.65 -4.05
N SER A 395 -38.75 13.41 -4.34
CA SER A 395 -37.99 13.04 -5.54
C SER A 395 -36.70 13.87 -5.75
N GLY A 396 -35.99 14.20 -4.67
CA GLY A 396 -34.78 15.03 -4.70
C GLY A 396 -35.04 16.54 -4.87
N ARG A 397 -36.28 17.00 -4.67
CA ARG A 397 -36.66 18.42 -4.66
C ARG A 397 -37.20 18.80 -3.29
N LEU A 398 -36.86 19.99 -2.85
CA LEU A 398 -37.51 20.62 -1.70
C LEU A 398 -38.90 21.05 -2.13
N CYS A 399 -39.92 20.52 -1.45
CA CYS A 399 -41.32 20.82 -1.69
C CYS A 399 -41.86 21.58 -0.47
N ILE A 400 -42.35 22.79 -0.69
CA ILE A 400 -42.99 23.60 0.34
C ILE A 400 -44.43 23.82 -0.10
N ILE A 401 -45.38 23.39 0.74
CA ILE A 401 -46.80 23.50 0.48
C ILE A 401 -47.37 24.45 1.54
N VAL A 402 -48.04 25.50 1.08
CA VAL A 402 -48.78 26.43 1.93
C VAL A 402 -50.23 26.36 1.50
N ALA A 403 -51.10 25.85 2.38
CA ALA A 403 -52.51 25.63 2.11
C ALA A 403 -53.39 26.36 3.14
N ASP A 404 -54.44 27.05 2.68
CA ASP A 404 -55.45 27.69 3.52
C ASP A 404 -56.86 27.20 3.16
N ASP A 405 -57.79 27.29 4.12
CA ASP A 405 -59.22 26.95 3.95
C ASP A 405 -60.11 28.17 3.68
N GLY A 406 -59.54 29.26 3.17
CA GLY A 406 -60.21 30.53 2.99
C GLY A 406 -61.18 30.60 1.80
N ILE A 407 -61.55 31.83 1.43
CA ILE A 407 -62.51 32.09 0.35
C ILE A 407 -62.03 31.68 -1.05
N GLY A 408 -60.73 31.45 -1.22
CA GLY A 408 -60.12 31.16 -2.52
C GLY A 408 -60.34 32.26 -3.57
N PHE A 409 -59.74 32.09 -4.74
CA PHE A 409 -59.92 33.00 -5.88
C PHE A 409 -59.83 32.25 -7.21
N ASP A 410 -60.28 32.89 -8.28
CA ASP A 410 -60.12 32.33 -9.62
C ASP A 410 -58.77 32.76 -10.20
N VAL A 411 -57.88 31.79 -10.38
CA VAL A 411 -56.51 31.96 -10.87
C VAL A 411 -56.47 32.63 -12.25
N ALA A 412 -57.48 32.43 -13.11
CA ALA A 412 -57.50 32.99 -14.46
C ALA A 412 -57.92 34.48 -14.49
N SER A 413 -58.72 34.89 -13.51
CA SER A 413 -59.22 36.27 -13.35
C SER A 413 -58.40 37.11 -12.37
N ALA A 414 -57.49 36.48 -11.63
CA ALA A 414 -56.64 37.15 -10.67
C ALA A 414 -55.71 38.10 -11.41
N ASP A 415 -55.86 39.39 -11.12
CA ASP A 415 -54.87 40.38 -11.51
C ASP A 415 -53.52 39.88 -11.01
N THR A 416 -52.50 39.85 -11.87
CA THR A 416 -51.13 39.51 -11.48
C THR A 416 -50.59 40.66 -10.63
N GLY A 417 -51.18 40.86 -9.46
CA GLY A 417 -50.69 41.76 -8.45
C GLY A 417 -49.25 41.42 -8.13
N ASN A 418 -48.52 42.39 -7.60
CA ASN A 418 -47.09 42.25 -7.37
C ASN A 418 -46.72 40.98 -6.57
N GLY A 419 -47.58 40.46 -5.70
CA GLY A 419 -47.31 39.28 -4.87
C GLY A 419 -47.10 37.97 -5.65
N LEU A 420 -48.13 37.48 -6.38
CA LEU A 420 -48.07 36.19 -7.09
C LEU A 420 -46.98 36.17 -8.17
N GLY A 421 -46.86 37.26 -8.93
CA GLY A 421 -45.82 37.41 -9.94
C GLY A 421 -44.42 37.42 -9.34
N ASN A 422 -44.21 38.07 -8.19
CA ASN A 422 -42.92 38.07 -7.50
C ASN A 422 -42.55 36.67 -6.98
N MET A 423 -43.51 35.92 -6.43
CA MET A 423 -43.26 34.54 -5.98
C MET A 423 -42.85 33.64 -7.16
N GLN A 424 -43.55 33.72 -8.29
CA GLN A 424 -43.20 32.97 -9.50
C GLN A 424 -41.81 33.34 -10.03
N LYS A 425 -41.49 34.64 -10.12
CA LYS A 425 -40.19 35.14 -10.58
C LYS A 425 -39.05 34.67 -9.69
N ARG A 426 -39.23 34.67 -8.37
CA ARG A 426 -38.24 34.14 -7.41
C ARG A 426 -38.02 32.65 -7.60
N MET A 427 -39.10 31.86 -7.74
CA MET A 427 -38.96 30.42 -8.00
C MET A 427 -38.26 30.13 -9.32
N GLN A 428 -38.56 30.87 -10.39
CA GLN A 428 -37.84 30.76 -11.66
C GLN A 428 -36.34 31.06 -11.51
N GLY A 429 -35.98 32.06 -10.71
CA GLY A 429 -34.58 32.37 -10.38
C GLY A 429 -33.85 31.24 -9.67
N LEU A 430 -34.56 30.42 -8.89
CA LEU A 430 -34.03 29.21 -8.25
C LEU A 430 -34.12 27.95 -9.13
N ALA A 431 -34.45 28.09 -10.43
CA ALA A 431 -34.80 27.00 -11.34
C ALA A 431 -35.94 26.09 -10.80
N GLY A 432 -36.76 26.63 -9.91
CA GLY A 432 -37.91 25.98 -9.31
C GLY A 432 -39.23 26.31 -10.01
N LYS A 433 -40.32 25.76 -9.47
CA LYS A 433 -41.69 26.00 -9.94
C LYS A 433 -42.57 26.48 -8.80
N CYS A 434 -43.50 27.37 -9.13
CA CYS A 434 -44.60 27.80 -8.26
C CYS A 434 -45.90 27.33 -8.90
N LEU A 435 -46.60 26.42 -8.23
CA LEU A 435 -47.91 25.90 -8.64
C LEU A 435 -48.96 26.51 -7.71
N ILE A 436 -50.06 26.99 -8.30
CA ILE A 436 -51.12 27.70 -7.59
C ILE A 436 -52.42 27.00 -7.93
N GLU A 437 -53.07 26.46 -6.92
CA GLU A 437 -54.37 25.82 -7.01
C GLU A 437 -55.33 26.59 -6.12
N SER A 438 -56.30 27.29 -6.70
CA SER A 438 -57.30 28.05 -5.96
C SER A 438 -58.63 27.98 -6.69
N SER A 439 -59.72 27.88 -5.92
CA SER A 439 -61.07 28.02 -6.45
C SER A 439 -61.96 28.70 -5.43
N LYS A 440 -62.91 29.53 -5.90
CA LYS A 440 -63.81 30.26 -5.01
C LYS A 440 -64.57 29.29 -4.08
N GLY A 441 -64.40 29.49 -2.78
CA GLY A 441 -65.02 28.71 -1.70
C GLY A 441 -64.22 27.51 -1.21
N ASN A 442 -63.08 27.15 -1.84
CA ASN A 442 -62.28 25.97 -1.46
C ASN A 442 -60.84 26.30 -1.04
N GLY A 443 -60.56 27.53 -0.60
CA GLY A 443 -59.23 27.94 -0.18
C GLY A 443 -58.20 28.04 -1.30
N THR A 444 -56.92 28.11 -0.92
CA THR A 444 -55.78 28.17 -1.85
C THR A 444 -54.66 27.25 -1.40
N ILE A 445 -54.03 26.58 -2.36
CA ILE A 445 -52.83 25.76 -2.18
C ILE A 445 -51.72 26.31 -3.07
N LEU A 446 -50.62 26.72 -2.44
CA LEU A 446 -49.38 27.13 -3.10
C LEU A 446 -48.34 26.04 -2.90
N THR A 447 -47.83 25.49 -4.00
CA THR A 447 -46.75 24.49 -3.98
C THR A 447 -45.50 25.04 -4.64
N PHE A 448 -44.43 25.17 -3.85
CA PHE A 448 -43.11 25.58 -4.30
C PHE A 448 -42.20 24.37 -4.43
N LEU A 449 -41.68 24.12 -5.63
CA LEU A 449 -40.79 23.01 -5.94
C LEU A 449 -39.40 23.55 -6.29
N ILE A 450 -38.41 23.29 -5.45
CA ILE A 450 -37.03 23.77 -5.64
C ILE A 450 -36.09 22.58 -5.86
N PRO A 451 -35.32 22.54 -6.96
CA PRO A 451 -34.34 21.48 -7.18
C PRO A 451 -33.17 21.60 -6.20
N LEU A 452 -32.77 20.47 -5.62
CA LEU A 452 -31.54 20.37 -4.84
C LEU A 452 -30.42 19.95 -5.79
N VAL A 453 -29.38 20.78 -5.91
CA VAL A 453 -28.21 20.55 -6.79
C VAL A 453 -27.04 20.02 -5.98
#